data_AF-A0A2T3MJZ7-F1
#
_entry.id   AF-A0A2T3MJZ7-F1
#
_cell.length_a   1.000
_cell.length_b   1.000
_cell.length_c   1.000
_cell.angle_alpha   90.00
_cell.angle_beta   90.00
_cell.angle_gamma   90.00
#
_symmetry.space_group_name_H-M   'P 1'
#
loop_
_entity.id
_entity.type
_entity.pdbx_description
1 polymer ?
#
loop_
_entity_poly.entity_id
_entity_poly.type
_entity_poly.pdbx_seq_one_letter_code
_entity_poly.pdbx_strand_id
1 'polypeptide(L)'
;MKYNYFNAILISCCLILFCSHSVFAITLQQAKQQGLVGEAKNGFIAAVKPSNNTAVTHLINTVNKHRKETFQTISQSHDLPLNIIKQRAYHKAIEKTQVGNFYQNNQGSWQKK
;
A
#
# COMPACT_ATOMS: atom_id res chain seq x y z
N MET A 1 18.08 45.15 -41.44
CA MET A 1 18.33 44.23 -40.31
C MET A 1 17.02 43.50 -40.01
N LYS A 2 16.84 42.29 -40.57
CA LYS A 2 15.64 41.47 -40.37
C LYS A 2 15.95 40.51 -39.22
N TYR A 3 15.37 40.75 -38.05
CA TYR A 3 15.50 39.81 -36.93
C TYR A 3 14.81 38.50 -37.32
N ASN A 4 15.59 37.40 -37.31
CA ASN A 4 15.13 36.06 -37.68
C ASN A 4 14.20 35.50 -36.60
N TYR A 5 12.93 35.90 -36.63
CA TYR A 5 11.86 35.39 -35.75
C TYR A 5 11.62 33.87 -35.88
N PHE A 6 12.14 33.25 -36.94
CA PHE A 6 12.04 31.81 -37.18
C PHE A 6 12.75 30.98 -36.09
N ASN A 7 13.87 31.48 -35.56
CA ASN A 7 14.63 30.79 -34.50
C ASN A 7 14.00 30.98 -33.12
N ALA A 8 13.23 32.05 -32.91
CA ALA A 8 12.58 32.32 -31.62
C ALA A 8 11.36 31.41 -31.37
N ILE A 9 10.64 31.02 -32.44
CA ILE A 9 9.50 30.08 -32.34
C ILE A 9 9.99 28.64 -32.12
N LEU A 10 11.16 28.27 -32.67
CA LEU A 10 11.78 26.96 -32.46
C LEU A 10 12.29 26.77 -31.03
N ILE A 11 12.65 27.84 -30.33
CA ILE A 11 13.15 27.77 -28.94
C ILE A 11 12.00 27.69 -27.91
N SER A 12 10.80 28.22 -28.25
CA SER A 12 9.64 28.21 -27.33
C SER A 12 8.91 26.86 -27.27
N CYS A 13 9.14 25.93 -28.21
CA CYS A 13 8.44 24.64 -28.25
C CYS A 13 9.19 23.51 -27.50
N CYS A 14 10.45 23.73 -27.09
CA CYS A 14 11.32 22.68 -26.57
C CYS A 14 11.26 22.49 -25.04
N LEU A 15 10.40 23.23 -24.32
CA LEU A 15 10.38 23.30 -22.85
C LEU A 15 9.33 22.40 -22.17
N ILE A 16 8.67 21.50 -22.90
CA ILE A 16 7.55 20.69 -22.34
C ILE A 16 7.93 19.20 -22.09
N LEU A 17 9.17 18.76 -22.37
CA LEU A 17 9.49 17.33 -22.46
C LEU A 17 10.23 16.67 -21.28
N PHE A 18 10.16 17.17 -20.04
CA PHE A 18 10.92 16.55 -18.92
C PHE A 18 10.13 16.15 -17.67
N CYS A 19 8.81 16.08 -17.72
CA CYS A 19 8.03 15.48 -16.63
C CYS A 19 7.75 13.99 -16.85
N SER A 20 8.82 13.21 -17.07
CA SER A 20 8.78 11.75 -17.01
C SER A 20 8.59 11.32 -15.55
N HIS A 21 7.34 11.31 -15.08
CA HIS A 21 7.02 10.79 -13.76
C HIS A 21 7.27 9.29 -13.77
N SER A 22 8.37 8.85 -13.16
CA SER A 22 8.57 7.44 -12.83
C SER A 22 7.42 7.01 -11.91
N VAL A 23 6.49 6.21 -12.42
CA VAL A 23 5.42 5.61 -11.60
C VAL A 23 6.07 4.50 -10.77
N PHE A 24 6.54 4.85 -9.58
CA PHE A 24 6.99 3.85 -8.60
C PHE A 24 5.77 3.13 -8.02
N ALA A 25 5.88 1.79 -7.88
CA ALA A 25 4.87 1.02 -7.17
C ALA A 25 4.76 1.49 -5.72
N ILE A 26 3.54 1.74 -5.23
CA ILE A 26 3.32 2.15 -3.84
C ILE A 26 3.73 1.02 -2.89
N THR A 27 4.53 1.38 -1.88
CA THR A 27 4.94 0.43 -0.84
C THR A 27 3.85 0.25 0.22
N LEU A 28 3.92 -0.85 0.99
CA LEU A 28 3.02 -1.06 2.12
C LEU A 28 3.08 0.08 3.15
N GLN A 29 4.28 0.58 3.44
CA GLN A 29 4.44 1.67 4.40
C GLN A 29 3.79 2.95 3.89
N GLN A 30 4.04 3.35 2.64
CA GLN A 30 3.41 4.53 2.04
C GLN A 30 1.89 4.40 2.01
N ALA A 31 1.36 3.23 1.61
CA ALA A 31 -0.08 2.99 1.57
C ALA A 31 -0.73 3.11 2.96
N LYS A 32 -0.05 2.66 4.03
CA LYS A 32 -0.53 2.83 5.41
C LYS A 32 -0.49 4.28 5.87
N GLN A 33 0.61 4.98 5.61
CA GLN A 33 0.78 6.41 5.95
C GLN A 33 -0.26 7.29 5.26
N GLN A 34 -0.62 6.95 4.02
CA GLN A 34 -1.67 7.64 3.27
C GLN A 34 -3.10 7.21 3.68
N GLY A 35 -3.24 6.25 4.62
CA GLY A 35 -4.52 5.73 5.05
C GLY A 35 -5.28 4.94 3.98
N LEU A 36 -4.59 4.45 2.95
CA LEU A 36 -5.19 3.67 1.87
C LEU A 36 -5.48 2.24 2.34
N VAL A 37 -4.59 1.68 3.16
CA VAL A 37 -4.70 0.32 3.72
C VAL A 37 -4.47 0.33 5.23
N GLY A 38 -5.05 -0.66 5.90
CA GLY A 38 -4.87 -0.89 7.34
C GLY A 38 -4.78 -2.37 7.69
N GLU A 39 -4.45 -2.66 8.95
CA GLU A 39 -4.42 -4.03 9.48
C GLU A 39 -5.84 -4.53 9.78
N ALA A 40 -6.28 -5.55 9.05
CA ALA A 40 -7.60 -6.16 9.23
C ALA A 40 -7.56 -7.22 10.35
N LYS A 41 -8.67 -7.35 11.10
CA LYS A 41 -8.75 -8.27 12.25
C LYS A 41 -8.57 -9.74 11.90
N ASN A 42 -8.64 -10.07 10.61
CA ASN A 42 -8.42 -11.40 10.09
C ASN A 42 -6.93 -11.73 9.87
N GLY A 43 -5.97 -10.86 10.24
CA GLY A 43 -4.52 -11.10 10.08
C GLY A 43 -3.92 -10.60 8.77
N PHE A 44 -4.71 -9.98 7.91
CA PHE A 44 -4.30 -9.47 6.60
C PHE A 44 -4.33 -7.95 6.53
N ILE A 45 -3.92 -7.36 5.41
CA ILE A 45 -4.20 -5.95 5.13
C ILE A 45 -5.44 -5.82 4.24
N ALA A 46 -6.16 -4.72 4.40
CA ALA A 46 -7.32 -4.39 3.57
C ALA A 46 -7.39 -2.88 3.33
N ALA A 47 -8.12 -2.48 2.29
CA ALA A 47 -8.35 -1.07 2.01
C ALA A 47 -9.21 -0.45 3.13
N VAL A 48 -8.83 0.73 3.61
CA VAL A 48 -9.58 1.46 4.65
C VAL A 48 -10.89 2.00 4.11
N LYS A 49 -10.89 2.39 2.82
CA LYS A 49 -12.04 2.85 2.06
C LYS A 49 -12.11 2.11 0.72
N PRO A 50 -13.29 1.98 0.11
CA PRO A 50 -13.39 1.52 -1.27
C PRO A 50 -12.45 2.33 -2.16
N SER A 51 -11.66 1.63 -2.97
CA SER A 51 -10.64 2.22 -3.83
C SER A 51 -10.72 1.57 -5.20
N ASN A 52 -10.82 2.38 -6.25
CA ASN A 52 -10.64 1.96 -7.64
C ASN A 52 -9.16 2.01 -8.08
N ASN A 53 -8.25 2.37 -7.17
CA ASN A 53 -6.82 2.40 -7.45
C ASN A 53 -6.27 0.97 -7.56
N THR A 54 -5.92 0.58 -8.78
CA THR A 54 -5.37 -0.73 -9.14
C THR A 54 -4.04 -1.03 -8.43
N ALA A 55 -3.22 -0.01 -8.16
CA ALA A 55 -1.96 -0.18 -7.44
C ALA A 55 -2.19 -0.59 -5.98
N VAL A 56 -3.22 -0.04 -5.32
CA VAL A 56 -3.60 -0.43 -3.95
C VAL A 56 -4.15 -1.86 -3.93
N THR A 57 -5.01 -2.21 -4.88
CA THR A 57 -5.53 -3.58 -5.01
C THR A 57 -4.41 -4.58 -5.25
N HIS A 58 -3.46 -4.26 -6.14
CA HIS A 58 -2.30 -5.10 -6.40
C HIS A 58 -1.45 -5.28 -5.14
N LEU A 59 -1.14 -4.18 -4.42
CA LEU A 59 -0.41 -4.22 -3.16
C LEU A 59 -1.08 -5.13 -2.12
N ILE A 60 -2.40 -4.99 -1.92
CA ILE A 60 -3.18 -5.83 -1.00
C ILE A 60 -3.02 -7.31 -1.37
N ASN A 61 -3.17 -7.65 -2.64
CA ASN A 61 -3.05 -9.02 -3.13
C ASN A 61 -1.64 -9.59 -2.92
N THR A 62 -0.59 -8.83 -3.27
CA THR A 62 0.80 -9.23 -3.09
C THR A 62 1.13 -9.50 -1.62
N VAL A 63 0.80 -8.55 -0.74
CA VAL A 63 1.10 -8.69 0.70
C VAL A 63 0.30 -9.83 1.33
N ASN A 64 -0.98 -9.96 1.00
CA ASN A 64 -1.82 -11.01 1.59
C ASN A 64 -1.46 -12.40 1.08
N LYS A 65 -1.02 -12.53 -0.19
CA LYS A 65 -0.46 -13.79 -0.70
C LYS A 65 0.76 -14.22 0.10
N HIS A 66 1.74 -13.32 0.26
CA HIS A 66 2.94 -13.60 1.05
C HIS A 66 2.60 -13.95 2.51
N ARG A 67 1.69 -13.20 3.16
CA ARG A 67 1.23 -13.52 4.53
C ARG A 67 0.57 -14.90 4.59
N LYS A 68 -0.27 -15.26 3.62
CA LYS A 68 -0.96 -16.56 3.59
C LYS A 68 0.05 -17.70 3.53
N GLU A 69 1.02 -17.62 2.62
CA GLU A 69 2.10 -18.60 2.47
C GLU A 69 2.90 -18.71 3.78
N THR A 70 3.29 -17.58 4.37
CA THR A 70 4.00 -17.55 5.66
C THR A 70 3.20 -18.22 6.78
N PHE A 71 1.90 -17.89 6.89
CA PHE A 71 1.05 -18.47 7.93
C PHE A 71 0.84 -19.97 7.75
N GLN A 72 0.75 -20.45 6.51
CA GLN A 72 0.67 -21.88 6.20
C GLN A 72 1.95 -22.61 6.62
N THR A 73 3.13 -22.04 6.29
CA THR A 73 4.42 -22.61 6.72
C THR A 73 4.54 -22.68 8.24
N ILE A 74 4.13 -21.62 8.96
CA ILE A 74 4.15 -21.61 10.43
C ILE A 74 3.18 -22.65 11.01
N SER A 75 1.98 -22.75 10.42
CA SER A 75 0.97 -23.72 10.83
C SER A 75 1.49 -25.15 10.76
N GLN A 76 2.09 -25.51 9.63
CA GLN A 76 2.64 -26.85 9.40
C GLN A 76 3.85 -27.14 10.29
N SER A 77 4.75 -26.17 10.47
CA SER A 77 5.99 -26.38 11.25
C SER A 77 5.78 -26.47 12.75
N HIS A 78 4.69 -25.90 13.28
CA HIS A 78 4.42 -25.85 14.72
C HIS A 78 3.13 -26.59 15.12
N ASP A 79 2.48 -27.27 14.17
CA ASP A 79 1.17 -27.91 14.35
C ASP A 79 0.13 -26.98 15.01
N LEU A 80 0.12 -25.72 14.57
CA LEU A 80 -0.77 -24.69 15.11
C LEU A 80 -1.89 -24.38 14.13
N PRO A 81 -3.15 -24.26 14.60
CA PRO A 81 -4.25 -23.83 13.75
C PRO A 81 -4.01 -22.47 13.11
N LEU A 82 -4.35 -22.35 11.82
CA LEU A 82 -4.10 -21.14 11.02
C LEU A 82 -4.77 -19.90 11.61
N ASN A 83 -5.96 -20.05 12.21
CA ASN A 83 -6.68 -18.95 12.88
C ASN A 83 -5.89 -18.38 14.07
N ILE A 84 -5.24 -19.22 14.88
CA ILE A 84 -4.42 -18.79 16.02
C ILE A 84 -3.22 -17.99 15.54
N ILE A 85 -2.55 -18.44 14.48
CA ILE A 85 -1.42 -17.71 13.88
C ILE A 85 -1.86 -16.34 13.37
N LYS A 86 -2.99 -16.27 12.66
CA LYS A 86 -3.53 -15.01 12.13
C LYS A 86 -3.91 -14.03 13.23
N GLN A 87 -4.51 -14.51 14.34
CA GLN A 87 -4.82 -13.68 15.50
C GLN A 87 -3.56 -13.13 16.17
N ARG A 88 -2.54 -13.98 16.40
CA ARG A 88 -1.25 -13.53 16.95
C ARG A 88 -0.56 -12.52 16.04
N ALA A 89 -0.56 -12.78 14.73
CA ALA A 89 0.00 -11.86 13.74
C ALA A 89 -0.72 -10.51 13.74
N TYR A 90 -2.05 -10.51 13.84
CA TYR A 90 -2.86 -9.30 13.94
C TYR A 90 -2.55 -8.51 15.22
N HIS A 91 -2.49 -9.14 16.40
CA HIS A 91 -2.13 -8.44 17.64
C HIS A 91 -0.75 -7.76 17.53
N LYS A 92 0.26 -8.49 17.04
CA LYS A 92 1.59 -7.95 16.79
C LYS A 92 1.56 -6.80 15.77
N ALA A 93 0.68 -6.87 14.77
CA ALA A 93 0.52 -5.82 13.79
C ALA A 93 -0.10 -4.55 14.38
N ILE A 94 -1.07 -4.65 15.28
CA ILE A 94 -1.62 -3.49 16.01
C ILE A 94 -0.54 -2.84 16.87
N GLU A 95 0.21 -3.64 17.64
CA GLU A 95 1.32 -3.15 18.48
C GLU A 95 2.31 -2.32 17.66
N LYS A 96 2.66 -2.82 16.47
CA LYS A 96 3.58 -2.17 15.53
C LYS A 96 2.95 -1.09 14.64
N THR A 97 1.63 -0.94 14.66
CA THR A 97 0.97 0.11 13.88
C THR A 97 1.45 1.47 14.42
N GLN A 98 1.82 2.38 13.52
CA GLN A 98 2.26 3.72 13.90
C GLN A 98 1.04 4.61 14.17
N VAL A 99 1.21 5.62 15.02
CA VAL A 99 0.20 6.68 15.20
C VAL A 99 -0.13 7.29 13.84
N GLY A 100 -1.42 7.46 13.57
CA GLY A 100 -1.94 7.95 12.30
C GLY A 100 -2.33 6.86 11.30
N ASN A 101 -1.88 5.61 11.48
CA ASN A 101 -2.23 4.49 10.62
C ASN A 101 -3.46 3.73 11.16
N PHE A 102 -4.05 2.88 10.31
CA PHE A 102 -5.33 2.24 10.59
C PHE A 102 -5.23 0.75 10.93
N TYR A 103 -6.11 0.31 11.82
CA TYR A 103 -6.37 -1.10 12.13
C TYR A 103 -7.87 -1.30 12.39
N GLN A 104 -8.43 -2.46 12.08
CA GLN A 104 -9.81 -2.78 12.48
C GLN A 104 -9.83 -3.12 13.97
N ASN A 105 -10.88 -2.79 14.73
CA ASN A 105 -11.09 -3.32 16.07
C ASN A 105 -11.75 -4.73 16.02
N ASN A 106 -12.12 -5.28 17.19
CA ASN A 106 -12.78 -6.60 17.29
C ASN A 106 -14.11 -6.67 16.53
N GLN A 107 -14.85 -5.55 16.48
CA GLN A 107 -16.09 -5.38 15.72
C GLN A 107 -15.84 -5.32 14.20
N GLY A 108 -14.60 -5.14 13.76
CA GLY A 108 -14.24 -4.99 12.35
C GLY A 108 -14.26 -3.54 11.85
N SER A 109 -14.51 -2.58 12.73
CA SER A 109 -14.53 -1.15 12.38
C SER A 109 -13.12 -0.58 12.35
N TRP A 110 -12.79 0.20 11.32
CA TRP A 110 -11.51 0.89 11.21
C TRP A 110 -11.32 1.91 12.33
N GLN A 111 -10.19 1.82 13.03
CA GLN A 111 -9.69 2.75 14.02
C GLN A 111 -8.39 3.35 13.52
N LYS A 112 -8.16 4.63 13.82
CA LYS A 112 -6.88 5.29 13.61
C LYS A 112 -6.11 5.22 14.93
N LYS A 113 -4.87 4.72 14.89
CA LYS A 113 -4.01 4.63 16.08
C LYS A 113 -3.43 5.99 16.46
#